data_AF-A0A3M1EQQ2-F1
#
_entry.id   AF-A0A3M1EQQ2-F1
#
_cell.length_a   1.000
_cell.length_b   1.000
_cell.length_c   1.000
_cell.angle_alpha   90.00
_cell.angle_beta   90.00
_cell.angle_gamma   90.00
#
_symmetry.space_group_name_H-M   'P 1'
#
loop_
_entity.id
_entity.type
_entity.pdbx_description
1 polymer ?
#
loop_
_entity_poly.entity_id
_entity_poly.type
_entity_poly.pdbx_seq_one_letter_code
_entity_poly.pdbx_strand_id
1 'polypeptide(L)'
;MEGGTRTVDSPFLSPFSALHPMYIRRLSLTNYRNYRALQLELSPGCVVVQGGNAQGKTNLLEAVYYLATAGTPHALSDRQLINWNANVLPTERREPIRYARLEGDFVTDGDQKRIEITLMVNPIQQTGTDRLEKTIKVDGVNKRVTDLAGLVNVVLFSPTDTELVAGSPGARRHFLDNLLGQLDRRYARALSHYKQIVSQRNHLLRRLRDQGGDPGEMAFWNDQLVTYGAAIVAYRLRAVDRLGQRARDIHADLTGGSETFSLSYVSSVLKGLAAAAALPPRSDSPDQRALPSRDQIQEIFQARLE
;
A
#
# COMPACT_ATOMS: atom_id res chain seq x y z
N MET A 1 18.41 5.47 50.28
CA MET A 1 17.19 5.06 49.56
C MET A 1 17.60 4.73 48.14
N GLU A 2 17.93 3.46 47.91
CA GLU A 2 18.33 2.95 46.60
C GLU A 2 17.06 2.63 45.79
N GLY A 3 16.89 3.33 44.67
CA GLY A 3 15.78 3.10 43.74
C GLY A 3 16.18 2.05 42.70
N GLY A 4 15.80 0.80 42.93
CA GLY A 4 16.04 -0.30 42.00
C GLY A 4 15.21 -0.16 40.72
N THR A 5 15.90 -0.19 39.58
CA THR A 5 15.32 -0.41 38.25
C THR A 5 14.76 -1.84 38.18
N ARG A 6 13.43 -1.96 38.14
CA ARG A 6 12.77 -3.23 37.81
C ARG A 6 12.59 -3.31 36.30
N THR A 7 13.34 -4.20 35.67
CA THR A 7 13.01 -4.74 34.34
C THR A 7 11.80 -5.65 34.48
N VAL A 8 10.72 -5.31 33.80
CA VAL A 8 9.54 -6.19 33.69
C VAL A 8 9.77 -7.09 32.48
N ASP A 9 10.11 -8.35 32.72
CA ASP A 9 10.18 -9.36 31.66
C ASP A 9 8.76 -9.69 31.19
N SER A 10 8.43 -9.23 29.98
CA SER A 10 7.17 -9.55 29.30
C SER A 10 7.38 -10.74 28.37
N PRO A 11 6.56 -11.81 28.44
CA PRO A 11 6.66 -12.97 27.56
C PRO A 11 6.31 -12.68 26.08
N PHE A 12 5.94 -11.43 25.74
CA PHE A 12 5.58 -11.03 24.38
C PHE A 12 6.76 -10.54 23.52
N LEU A 13 7.97 -10.46 24.07
CA LEU A 13 9.16 -10.01 23.35
C LEU A 13 10.16 -11.15 23.10
N SER A 14 9.87 -12.04 22.14
CA SER A 14 10.88 -12.69 21.28
C SER A 14 10.24 -13.70 20.31
N PRO A 15 10.26 -13.39 19.00
CA PRO A 15 11.06 -14.24 18.10
C PRO A 15 11.98 -13.43 17.16
N PHE A 16 12.21 -12.14 17.44
CA PHE A 16 12.97 -11.25 16.53
C PHE A 16 14.49 -11.31 16.71
N SER A 17 15.03 -12.18 17.56
CA SER A 17 16.45 -12.22 17.93
C SER A 17 17.43 -12.66 16.82
N ALA A 18 16.94 -12.96 15.61
CA ALA A 18 17.77 -13.42 14.49
C ALA A 18 17.57 -12.66 13.16
N LEU A 19 16.79 -11.57 13.15
CA LEU A 19 16.63 -10.73 11.96
C LEU A 19 17.54 -9.52 12.11
N HIS A 20 18.43 -9.27 11.14
CA HIS A 20 19.06 -7.94 11.02
C HIS A 20 17.91 -6.92 10.92
N PRO A 21 17.69 -6.10 11.96
CA PRO A 21 16.42 -5.39 12.07
C PRO A 21 16.38 -4.33 10.99
N MET A 22 15.32 -4.34 10.18
CA MET A 22 15.02 -3.20 9.33
C MET A 22 14.59 -2.04 10.24
N TYR A 23 15.30 -0.91 10.18
CA TYR A 23 14.93 0.29 10.94
C TYR A 23 15.24 1.55 10.15
N ILE A 24 14.50 2.61 10.44
CA ILE A 24 14.82 3.95 9.93
C ILE A 24 15.84 4.58 10.87
N ARG A 25 17.00 4.97 10.34
CA ARG A 25 18.09 5.64 11.09
C ARG A 25 17.90 7.15 11.13
N ARG A 26 17.40 7.73 10.03
CA ARG A 26 17.17 9.18 9.92
C ARG A 26 15.87 9.45 9.18
N LEU A 27 15.11 10.42 9.68
CA LEU A 27 13.92 10.95 9.02
C LEU A 27 14.04 12.48 8.92
N SER A 28 13.91 13.01 7.71
CA SER A 28 13.88 14.44 7.44
C SER A 28 12.59 14.80 6.72
N LEU A 29 11.87 15.81 7.24
CA LEU A 29 10.63 16.31 6.64
C LEU A 29 10.78 17.81 6.39
N THR A 30 10.35 18.27 5.23
CA THR A 30 10.24 19.69 4.88
C THR A 30 8.86 19.95 4.30
N ASN A 31 8.13 20.90 4.86
CA ASN A 31 6.80 21.31 4.43
C ASN A 31 5.82 20.14 4.24
N TYR A 32 5.88 19.13 5.11
CA TYR A 32 5.01 17.95 5.08
C TYR A 32 3.92 18.05 6.15
N ARG A 33 2.65 18.01 5.75
CA ARG A 33 1.47 18.13 6.63
C ARG A 33 1.61 19.35 7.56
N ASN A 34 1.69 19.15 8.87
CA ASN A 34 1.89 20.22 9.86
C ASN A 34 3.38 20.48 10.20
N TYR A 35 4.32 19.69 9.66
CA TYR A 35 5.75 19.90 9.83
C TYR A 35 6.27 20.91 8.80
N ARG A 36 6.90 21.99 9.26
CA ARG A 36 7.68 22.91 8.39
C ARG A 36 9.08 22.36 8.13
N ALA A 37 9.75 21.94 9.19
CA ALA A 37 11.02 21.23 9.16
C ALA A 37 11.07 20.25 10.33
N LEU A 38 11.63 19.07 10.10
CA LEU A 38 11.91 18.07 11.13
C LEU A 38 13.16 17.29 10.70
N GLN A 39 14.07 17.06 11.63
CA GLN A 39 15.16 16.10 11.49
C GLN A 39 15.18 15.23 12.74
N LEU A 40 15.12 13.91 12.55
CA LEU A 40 15.15 12.93 13.62
C LEU A 40 16.21 11.89 13.31
N GLU A 41 17.05 11.60 14.29
CA GLU A 41 17.91 10.42 14.31
C GLU A 41 17.30 9.38 15.25
N LEU A 42 17.24 8.14 14.78
CA LEU A 42 16.54 7.05 15.45
C LEU A 42 17.49 5.86 15.58
N SER A 43 17.47 5.25 16.77
CA SER A 43 18.20 4.01 17.06
C SER A 43 17.28 2.81 16.85
N PRO A 44 17.83 1.60 16.64
CA PRO A 44 17.04 0.38 16.61
C PRO A 44 16.23 0.21 17.90
N GLY A 45 15.00 -0.30 17.78
CA GLY A 45 14.14 -0.63 18.91
C GLY A 45 12.81 0.13 18.92
N CYS A 46 12.15 0.11 20.08
CA CYS A 46 10.86 0.77 20.26
C CYS A 46 11.06 2.28 20.48
N VAL A 47 10.39 3.09 19.66
CA VAL A 47 10.38 4.55 19.79
C VAL A 47 8.97 5.00 20.16
N VAL A 48 8.84 5.69 21.29
CA VAL A 48 7.57 6.23 21.77
C VAL A 48 7.49 7.72 21.44
N VAL A 49 6.48 8.12 20.68
CA VAL A 49 6.21 9.52 20.34
C VAL A 49 5.00 9.99 21.13
N GLN A 50 5.21 10.93 22.05
CA GLN A 50 4.18 11.47 22.93
C GLN A 50 3.93 12.96 22.67
N GLY A 51 2.71 13.40 22.93
CA GLY A 51 2.31 14.81 22.82
C GLY A 51 0.80 14.96 22.77
N GLY A 52 0.30 16.19 22.81
CA GLY A 52 -1.14 16.48 22.69
C GLY A 52 -1.74 16.04 21.34
N ASN A 53 -3.06 16.06 21.25
CA ASN A 53 -3.77 15.79 20.00
C ASN A 53 -3.40 16.84 18.93
N ALA A 54 -3.50 16.45 17.65
CA ALA A 54 -3.18 17.29 16.49
C ALA A 54 -1.72 17.82 16.40
N GLN A 55 -0.80 17.33 17.25
CA GLN A 55 0.62 17.72 17.22
C GLN A 55 1.45 17.05 16.10
N GLY A 56 0.83 16.24 15.24
CA GLY A 56 1.51 15.61 14.10
C GLY A 56 2.01 14.19 14.32
N LYS A 57 1.77 13.56 15.48
CA LYS A 57 2.17 12.16 15.75
C LYS A 57 1.74 11.19 14.64
N THR A 58 0.49 11.27 14.20
CA THR A 58 -0.03 10.47 13.09
C THR A 58 0.64 10.83 11.76
N ASN A 59 0.93 12.10 11.51
CA ASN A 59 1.63 12.56 10.31
C ASN A 59 3.08 12.05 10.29
N LEU A 60 3.73 11.92 11.45
CA LEU A 60 5.06 11.34 11.55
C LEU A 60 5.09 9.87 11.13
N LEU A 61 4.12 9.08 11.62
CA LEU A 61 3.96 7.68 11.21
C LEU A 61 3.57 7.56 9.73
N GLU A 62 2.68 8.45 9.26
CA GLU A 62 2.29 8.55 7.85
C GLU A 62 3.51 8.84 6.96
N ALA A 63 4.45 9.69 7.39
CA ALA A 63 5.65 9.99 6.64
C ALA A 63 6.53 8.76 6.41
N VAL A 64 6.73 7.92 7.44
CA VAL A 64 7.49 6.68 7.33
C VAL A 64 6.78 5.69 6.40
N TYR A 65 5.47 5.53 6.55
CA TYR A 65 4.67 4.69 5.66
C TYR A 65 4.69 5.20 4.21
N TYR A 66 4.66 6.52 4.01
CA TYR A 66 4.68 7.15 2.70
C TYR A 66 6.03 6.98 2.01
N LEU A 67 7.15 7.04 2.73
CA LEU A 67 8.47 6.75 2.18
C LEU A 67 8.57 5.30 1.67
N ALA A 68 7.98 4.34 2.38
CA ALA A 68 8.00 2.93 1.98
C ALA A 68 7.08 2.63 0.78
N THR A 69 5.90 3.28 0.71
CA THR A 69 4.84 2.88 -0.23
C THR A 69 4.53 3.89 -1.33
N ALA A 70 4.97 5.15 -1.16
CA ALA A 70 4.52 6.33 -1.91
C ALA A 70 2.99 6.50 -1.97
N GLY A 71 2.26 5.89 -1.04
CA GLY A 71 0.82 5.95 -0.88
C GLY A 71 0.44 6.37 0.54
N THR A 72 -0.71 7.02 0.69
CA THR A 72 -1.24 7.47 1.98
C THR A 72 -2.57 6.77 2.26
N PRO A 73 -2.79 6.29 3.49
CA PRO A 73 -4.08 5.75 3.93
C PRO A 73 -5.06 6.85 4.37
N HIS A 74 -4.58 8.08 4.59
CA HIS A 74 -5.35 9.16 5.21
C HIS A 74 -5.64 10.34 4.29
N ALA A 75 -5.09 10.36 3.08
CA ALA A 75 -5.29 11.45 2.11
C ALA A 75 -5.90 10.94 0.81
N LEU A 76 -6.84 11.72 0.27
CA LEU A 76 -7.47 11.47 -1.03
C LEU A 76 -6.56 11.89 -2.19
N SER A 77 -5.59 12.76 -1.90
CA SER A 77 -4.60 13.25 -2.88
C SER A 77 -3.29 13.57 -2.17
N ASP A 78 -2.18 13.27 -2.82
CA ASP A 78 -0.83 13.67 -2.39
C ASP A 78 -0.69 15.17 -2.16
N ARG A 79 -1.52 16.02 -2.80
CA ARG A 79 -1.54 17.47 -2.54
C ARG A 79 -1.82 17.80 -1.07
N GLN A 80 -2.63 16.97 -0.40
CA GLN A 80 -2.99 17.16 1.01
C GLN A 80 -1.84 16.83 1.98
N LEU A 81 -0.75 16.27 1.46
CA LEU A 81 0.48 16.01 2.21
C LEU A 81 1.39 17.24 2.25
N ILE A 82 1.16 18.24 1.40
CA ILE A 82 1.94 19.48 1.39
C ILE A 82 1.41 20.42 2.48
N ASN A 83 2.32 21.00 3.25
CA ASN A 83 1.98 21.95 4.30
C ASN A 83 1.25 23.16 3.71
N TRP A 84 0.03 23.40 4.20
CA TRP A 84 -0.83 24.49 3.72
C TRP A 84 -0.21 25.88 3.91
N ASN A 85 0.61 26.02 4.96
CA ASN A 85 1.30 27.26 5.32
C ASN A 85 2.68 27.38 4.64
N ALA A 86 3.08 26.46 3.75
CA ALA A 86 4.27 26.62 2.92
C ALA A 86 4.17 27.83 1.96
N ASN A 87 2.98 28.44 1.86
CA ASN A 87 2.66 29.62 1.04
C ASN A 87 3.15 30.96 1.59
N VAL A 88 3.79 30.99 2.76
CA VAL A 88 4.09 32.26 3.45
C VAL A 88 5.61 32.48 3.53
N LEU A 89 6.22 32.66 2.35
CA LEU A 89 7.49 33.39 2.26
C LEU A 89 7.24 34.66 1.44
N PRO A 90 7.35 35.85 2.05
CA PRO A 90 7.31 37.10 1.33
C PRO A 90 8.66 37.27 0.61
N THR A 91 8.83 36.56 -0.50
CA THR A 91 9.89 36.87 -1.46
C THR A 91 9.23 37.49 -2.67
N GLU A 92 9.49 38.78 -2.81
CA GLU A 92 9.04 39.63 -3.89
C GLU A 92 9.25 38.90 -5.24
N ARG A 93 8.16 38.81 -6.01
CA ARG A 93 8.08 38.49 -7.46
C ARG A 93 7.82 37.05 -7.93
N ARG A 94 7.60 36.05 -7.07
CA ARG A 94 7.03 34.75 -7.50
C ARG A 94 6.10 34.17 -6.44
N GLU A 95 4.95 33.62 -6.86
CA GLU A 95 4.16 32.77 -5.97
C GLU A 95 5.05 31.64 -5.43
N PRO A 96 5.09 31.41 -4.10
CA PRO A 96 5.94 30.39 -3.52
C PRO A 96 5.57 29.01 -4.10
N ILE A 97 6.57 28.30 -4.61
CA ILE A 97 6.40 26.93 -5.09
C ILE A 97 5.97 26.08 -3.89
N ARG A 98 4.75 25.55 -3.92
CA ARG A 98 4.23 24.64 -2.91
C ARG A 98 4.91 23.29 -3.07
N TYR A 99 5.76 22.92 -2.11
CA TYR A 99 6.41 21.62 -2.13
C TYR A 99 6.45 20.98 -0.75
N ALA A 100 6.58 19.65 -0.73
CA ALA A 100 6.96 18.87 0.44
C ALA A 100 8.10 17.94 0.05
N ARG A 101 9.03 17.72 0.98
CA ARG A 101 10.12 16.76 0.81
C ARG A 101 10.20 15.86 2.03
N LEU A 102 10.28 14.56 1.78
CA LEU A 102 10.49 13.54 2.78
C LEU A 102 11.77 12.78 2.42
N GLU A 103 12.61 12.52 3.42
CA GLU A 103 13.81 11.71 3.25
C GLU A 103 13.93 10.72 4.41
N GLY A 104 14.19 9.46 4.10
CA GLY A 104 14.44 8.41 5.08
C GLY A 104 15.71 7.64 4.73
N ASP A 105 16.61 7.49 5.71
CA ASP A 105 17.72 6.55 5.64
C ASP A 105 17.29 5.28 6.37
N PHE A 106 17.13 4.19 5.63
CA PHE A 106 16.75 2.88 6.16
C PHE A 106 17.96 1.96 6.21
N VAL A 107 18.12 1.26 7.32
CA VAL A 107 19.01 0.12 7.43
C VAL A 107 18.17 -1.12 7.17
N THR A 108 18.64 -1.96 6.26
CA THR A 108 18.02 -3.22 5.84
C THR A 108 19.03 -4.35 6.01
N ASP A 109 18.68 -5.60 5.68
CA ASP A 109 19.58 -6.75 5.81
C ASP A 109 20.85 -6.56 4.96
N GLY A 110 21.95 -6.13 5.60
CA GLY A 110 23.25 -5.91 4.99
C GLY A 110 23.44 -4.64 4.15
N ASP A 111 22.41 -3.79 3.99
CA ASP A 111 22.49 -2.60 3.12
C ASP A 111 21.75 -1.37 3.72
N GLN A 112 22.14 -0.18 3.26
CA GLN A 112 21.45 1.07 3.56
C GLN A 112 20.73 1.59 2.32
N LYS A 113 19.47 2.00 2.51
CA LYS A 113 18.67 2.62 1.45
C LYS A 113 18.27 4.02 1.85
N ARG A 114 18.63 5.00 1.02
CA ARG A 114 18.10 6.36 1.15
C ARG A 114 16.94 6.54 0.19
N ILE A 115 15.74 6.78 0.73
CA ILE A 115 14.54 7.09 -0.05
C ILE A 115 14.21 8.56 0.12
N GLU A 116 14.01 9.25 -1.00
CA GLU A 116 13.55 10.65 -1.04
C GLU A 116 12.28 10.73 -1.89
N ILE A 117 11.26 11.39 -1.36
CA ILE A 117 10.04 11.74 -2.11
C ILE A 117 9.84 13.24 -2.05
N THR A 118 9.78 13.87 -3.22
CA THR A 118 9.47 15.29 -3.37
C THR A 118 8.13 15.45 -4.08
N LEU A 119 7.23 16.21 -3.47
CA LEU A 119 5.94 16.62 -4.02
C LEU A 119 6.02 18.09 -4.34
N MET A 120 5.74 18.50 -5.58
CA MET A 120 5.82 19.89 -6.02
C MET A 120 4.56 20.25 -6.80
N VAL A 121 3.91 21.34 -6.42
CA VAL A 121 2.76 21.88 -7.13
C VAL A 121 3.23 23.04 -7.99
N ASN A 122 3.14 22.85 -9.30
CA ASN A 122 3.51 23.82 -10.31
C ASN A 122 2.24 24.41 -10.94
N PRO A 123 2.10 25.74 -11.03
CA PRO A 123 0.97 26.35 -11.73
C PRO A 123 1.09 26.12 -13.25
N ILE A 124 -0.01 25.71 -13.89
CA ILE A 124 -0.12 25.63 -15.34
C ILE A 124 -0.73 26.95 -15.83
N GLN A 125 0.12 27.85 -16.31
CA GLN A 125 -0.27 29.22 -16.70
C GLN A 125 -1.35 29.25 -17.79
N GLN A 126 -1.39 28.26 -18.69
CA GLN A 126 -2.32 28.21 -19.81
C GLN A 126 -3.76 27.85 -19.41
N THR A 127 -3.95 27.08 -18.34
CA THR A 127 -5.26 26.56 -17.92
C THR A 127 -5.74 27.12 -16.59
N GLY A 128 -4.89 27.87 -15.87
CA GLY A 128 -5.18 28.33 -14.51
C GLY A 128 -5.28 27.18 -13.50
N THR A 129 -4.76 26.00 -13.84
CA THR A 129 -4.84 24.81 -12.98
C THR A 129 -3.48 24.46 -12.39
N ASP A 130 -3.48 23.80 -11.24
CA ASP A 130 -2.26 23.28 -10.63
C ASP A 130 -1.90 21.90 -11.21
N ARG A 131 -0.61 21.63 -11.41
CA ARG A 131 -0.05 20.30 -11.65
C ARG A 131 0.75 19.83 -10.45
N LEU A 132 0.40 18.67 -9.91
CA LEU A 132 1.24 18.01 -8.91
C LEU A 132 2.27 17.14 -9.63
N GLU A 133 3.54 17.33 -9.28
CA GLU A 133 4.66 16.51 -9.69
C GLU A 133 5.20 15.75 -8.48
N LYS A 134 5.28 14.42 -8.62
CA LYS A 134 5.88 13.52 -7.62
C LYS A 134 7.18 12.97 -8.17
N THR A 135 8.29 13.27 -7.50
CA THR A 135 9.61 12.70 -7.79
C THR A 135 10.03 11.77 -6.67
N ILE A 136 10.47 10.56 -7.01
CA ILE A 136 10.97 9.55 -6.08
C ILE A 136 12.42 9.24 -6.44
N LYS A 137 13.31 9.27 -5.46
CA LYS A 137 14.71 8.88 -5.61
C LYS A 137 15.05 7.79 -4.61
N VAL A 138 15.82 6.82 -5.06
CA VAL A 138 16.47 5.80 -4.21
C VAL A 138 17.96 5.90 -4.45
N ASP A 139 18.71 6.15 -3.40
CA ASP A 139 20.17 6.36 -3.44
C ASP A 139 20.58 7.42 -4.49
N GLY A 140 19.78 8.49 -4.57
CA GLY A 140 19.98 9.61 -5.50
C GLY A 140 19.46 9.39 -6.93
N VAL A 141 19.04 8.17 -7.28
CA VAL A 141 18.58 7.83 -8.64
C VAL A 141 17.05 7.89 -8.73
N ASN A 142 16.51 8.53 -9.77
CA ASN A 142 15.06 8.60 -10.01
C ASN A 142 14.45 7.21 -10.20
N LYS A 143 13.33 6.95 -9.52
CA LYS A 143 12.60 5.68 -9.52
C LYS A 143 11.10 5.90 -9.73
N ARG A 144 10.40 4.86 -10.18
CA ARG A 144 8.94 4.81 -10.20
C ARG A 144 8.42 4.28 -8.86
N VAL A 145 7.15 4.54 -8.55
CA VAL A 145 6.48 3.98 -7.36
C VAL A 145 6.64 2.46 -7.26
N THR A 146 6.47 1.74 -8.38
CA THR A 146 6.61 0.28 -8.44
C THR A 146 8.02 -0.22 -8.11
N ASP A 147 9.02 0.66 -8.17
CA ASP A 147 10.41 0.31 -7.89
C ASP A 147 10.74 0.39 -6.38
N LEU A 148 9.79 0.87 -5.56
CA LEU A 148 9.88 0.84 -4.09
C LEU A 148 9.57 -0.55 -3.50
N ALA A 149 8.86 -1.40 -4.27
CA ALA A 149 8.49 -2.74 -3.84
C ALA A 149 9.72 -3.55 -3.41
N GLY A 150 9.67 -4.07 -2.18
CA GLY A 150 10.71 -4.89 -1.57
C GLY A 150 11.90 -4.12 -0.99
N LEU A 151 11.96 -2.78 -1.11
CA LEU A 151 13.06 -2.00 -0.53
C LEU A 151 12.92 -1.84 0.98
N VAL A 152 11.72 -1.45 1.42
CA VAL A 152 11.38 -1.21 2.82
C VAL A 152 9.95 -1.69 3.01
N ASN A 153 9.73 -2.56 4.00
CA ASN A 153 8.40 -3.07 4.33
C ASN A 153 7.92 -2.39 5.60
N VAL A 154 6.76 -1.73 5.53
CA VAL A 154 6.15 -1.07 6.69
C VAL A 154 4.72 -1.57 6.87
N VAL A 155 4.37 -1.83 8.12
CA VAL A 155 3.00 -2.06 8.55
C VAL A 155 2.58 -0.87 9.41
N LEU A 156 1.53 -0.17 8.98
CA LEU A 156 0.90 0.89 9.77
C LEU A 156 -0.36 0.32 10.41
N PHE A 157 -0.37 0.19 11.73
CA PHE A 157 -1.57 -0.10 12.50
C PHE A 157 -2.27 1.21 12.86
N SER A 158 -3.56 1.30 12.57
CA SER A 158 -4.35 2.52 12.75
C SER A 158 -5.76 2.21 13.26
N PRO A 159 -6.40 3.13 14.01
CA PRO A 159 -7.81 2.97 14.40
C PRO A 159 -8.76 2.73 13.22
N THR A 160 -8.40 3.17 12.02
CA THR A 160 -9.18 2.96 10.79
C THR A 160 -9.14 1.51 10.28
N ASP A 161 -8.29 0.64 10.83
CA ASP A 161 -8.19 -0.76 10.40
C ASP A 161 -9.46 -1.58 10.70
N THR A 162 -10.34 -1.05 11.56
CA THR A 162 -11.71 -1.56 11.76
C THR A 162 -12.52 -1.59 10.46
N GLU A 163 -12.20 -0.75 9.47
CA GLU A 163 -12.82 -0.77 8.14
C GLU A 163 -12.52 -2.05 7.35
N LEU A 164 -11.47 -2.80 7.69
CA LEU A 164 -11.23 -4.10 7.06
C LEU A 164 -12.38 -5.08 7.32
N VAL A 165 -12.96 -5.00 8.52
CA VAL A 165 -14.07 -5.84 8.97
C VAL A 165 -15.41 -5.22 8.57
N ALA A 166 -15.70 -4.01 9.06
CA ALA A 166 -17.03 -3.39 8.91
C ALA A 166 -17.19 -2.56 7.63
N GLY A 167 -16.09 -2.28 6.92
CA GLY A 167 -16.07 -1.37 5.79
C GLY A 167 -16.40 -2.00 4.43
N SER A 168 -16.22 -1.19 3.39
CA SER A 168 -16.56 -1.56 2.03
C SER A 168 -15.57 -2.57 1.42
N PRO A 169 -15.96 -3.29 0.35
CA PRO A 169 -15.01 -4.07 -0.45
C PRO A 169 -13.84 -3.26 -1.01
N GLY A 170 -14.00 -1.93 -1.15
CA GLY A 170 -12.94 -1.02 -1.57
C GLY A 170 -11.78 -0.97 -0.57
N ALA A 171 -12.09 -0.86 0.72
CA ALA A 171 -11.08 -0.82 1.79
C ALA A 171 -10.26 -2.13 1.83
N ARG A 172 -10.92 -3.29 1.82
CA ARG A 172 -10.25 -4.60 1.77
C ARG A 172 -9.36 -4.79 0.54
N ARG A 173 -9.82 -4.35 -0.65
CA ARG A 173 -9.00 -4.40 -1.87
C ARG A 173 -7.80 -3.46 -1.77
N HIS A 174 -7.97 -2.26 -1.21
CA HIS A 174 -6.89 -1.31 -1.04
C HIS A 174 -5.81 -1.85 -0.09
N PHE A 175 -6.22 -2.43 1.05
CA PHE A 175 -5.31 -3.11 1.97
C PHE A 175 -4.51 -4.22 1.26
N LEU A 176 -5.21 -5.10 0.52
CA LEU A 176 -4.56 -6.20 -0.17
C LEU A 176 -3.63 -5.72 -1.29
N ASP A 177 -3.99 -4.65 -2.00
CA ASP A 177 -3.16 -4.03 -3.02
C ASP A 177 -1.88 -3.42 -2.45
N ASN A 178 -1.98 -2.74 -1.31
CA ASN A 178 -0.83 -2.15 -0.63
C ASN A 178 0.11 -3.23 -0.09
N LEU A 179 -0.45 -4.28 0.54
CA LEU A 179 0.32 -5.42 1.03
C LEU A 179 1.10 -6.08 -0.11
N LEU A 180 0.41 -6.48 -1.18
CA LEU A 180 1.04 -7.18 -2.30
C LEU A 180 1.99 -6.28 -3.10
N GLY A 181 1.68 -4.98 -3.19
CA GLY A 181 2.52 -3.99 -3.86
C GLY A 181 3.85 -3.76 -3.15
N GLN A 182 3.89 -3.85 -1.81
CA GLN A 182 5.13 -3.81 -1.05
C GLN A 182 5.97 -5.09 -1.25
N LEU A 183 5.31 -6.24 -1.37
CA LEU A 183 5.99 -7.55 -1.41
C LEU A 183 6.54 -7.93 -2.79
N ASP A 184 5.84 -7.60 -3.89
CA ASP A 184 6.23 -8.05 -5.23
C ASP A 184 6.07 -6.95 -6.30
N ARG A 185 7.19 -6.55 -6.90
CA ARG A 185 7.25 -5.56 -7.99
C ARG A 185 6.44 -5.97 -9.21
N ARG A 186 6.30 -7.28 -9.49
CA ARG A 186 5.48 -7.79 -10.60
C ARG A 186 4.00 -7.53 -10.33
N TYR A 187 3.55 -7.70 -9.09
CA TYR A 187 2.18 -7.35 -8.70
C TYR A 187 1.95 -5.84 -8.83
N ALA A 188 2.87 -5.02 -8.29
CA ALA A 188 2.75 -3.57 -8.36
C ALA A 188 2.64 -3.06 -9.82
N ARG A 189 3.46 -3.61 -10.73
CA ARG A 189 3.39 -3.33 -12.17
C ARG A 189 2.08 -3.81 -12.79
N ALA A 190 1.65 -5.04 -12.53
CA ALA A 190 0.41 -5.57 -13.06
C ALA A 190 -0.80 -4.73 -12.62
N LEU A 191 -0.85 -4.32 -11.34
CA LEU A 191 -1.90 -3.45 -10.81
C LEU A 191 -1.88 -2.06 -11.47
N SER A 192 -0.69 -1.48 -11.67
CA SER A 192 -0.55 -0.19 -12.36
C SER A 192 -1.07 -0.25 -13.80
N HIS A 193 -0.66 -1.25 -14.57
CA HIS A 193 -1.12 -1.45 -15.95
C HIS A 193 -2.63 -1.73 -16.00
N TYR A 194 -3.14 -2.60 -15.13
CA TYR A 194 -4.57 -2.89 -15.05
C TYR A 194 -5.41 -1.63 -14.80
N LYS A 195 -4.99 -0.75 -13.88
CA LYS A 195 -5.68 0.53 -13.63
C LYS A 195 -5.70 1.44 -14.87
N GLN A 196 -4.59 1.52 -15.60
CA GLN A 196 -4.50 2.29 -16.84
C GLN A 196 -5.42 1.74 -17.92
N ILE A 197 -5.39 0.41 -18.14
CA ILE A 197 -6.24 -0.31 -19.10
C ILE A 197 -7.72 -0.08 -18.79
N VAL A 198 -8.14 -0.24 -17.54
CA VAL A 198 -9.54 0.01 -17.13
C VAL A 198 -9.95 1.45 -17.43
N SER A 199 -9.08 2.43 -17.14
CA SER A 199 -9.35 3.84 -17.44
C SER A 199 -9.50 4.09 -18.95
N GLN A 200 -8.57 3.59 -19.76
CA GLN A 200 -8.59 3.75 -21.22
C GLN A 200 -9.80 3.05 -21.85
N ARG A 201 -10.09 1.81 -21.42
CA ARG A 201 -11.27 1.05 -21.84
C ARG A 201 -12.56 1.78 -21.47
N ASN A 202 -12.68 2.32 -20.26
CA ASN A 202 -13.86 3.07 -19.85
C ASN A 202 -14.04 4.37 -20.65
N HIS A 203 -12.95 5.04 -21.03
CA HIS A 203 -13.00 6.20 -21.92
C HIS A 203 -13.46 5.80 -23.32
N LEU A 204 -12.90 4.73 -23.89
CA LEU A 204 -13.30 4.18 -25.19
C LEU A 204 -14.79 3.80 -25.19
N LEU A 205 -15.28 3.14 -24.14
CA LEU A 205 -16.69 2.78 -23.99
C LEU A 205 -17.61 4.00 -24.04
N ARG A 206 -17.26 5.09 -23.34
CA ARG A 206 -18.03 6.34 -23.39
C ARG A 206 -18.01 6.94 -24.80
N ARG A 207 -16.84 6.98 -25.44
CA ARG A 207 -16.70 7.47 -26.83
C ARG A 207 -17.57 6.66 -27.79
N LEU A 208 -17.50 5.34 -27.75
CA LEU A 208 -18.30 4.46 -28.62
C LEU A 208 -19.81 4.65 -28.41
N ARG A 209 -20.24 4.84 -27.15
CA ARG A 209 -21.64 5.12 -26.82
C ARG A 209 -22.11 6.48 -27.36
N ASP A 210 -21.28 7.52 -27.21
CA ASP A 210 -21.69 8.90 -27.47
C ASP A 210 -21.46 9.32 -28.94
N GLN A 211 -20.46 8.75 -29.61
CA GLN A 211 -19.99 9.17 -30.94
C GLN A 211 -20.00 8.03 -31.98
N GLY A 212 -20.28 6.79 -31.56
CA GLY A 212 -20.09 5.61 -32.40
C GLY A 212 -18.61 5.25 -32.59
N GLY A 213 -18.36 4.28 -33.46
CA GLY A 213 -17.01 3.77 -33.77
C GLY A 213 -17.01 2.24 -33.90
N ASP A 214 -15.84 1.67 -34.18
CA ASP A 214 -15.69 0.22 -34.33
C ASP A 214 -15.62 -0.46 -32.95
N PRO A 215 -16.57 -1.35 -32.60
CA PRO A 215 -16.50 -2.14 -31.38
C PRO A 215 -15.24 -3.03 -31.30
N GLY A 216 -14.63 -3.37 -32.44
CA GLY A 216 -13.40 -4.14 -32.54
C GLY A 216 -12.20 -3.49 -31.82
N GLU A 217 -12.22 -2.16 -31.62
CA GLU A 217 -11.22 -1.45 -30.82
C GLU A 217 -11.16 -1.93 -29.36
N MET A 218 -12.23 -2.57 -28.86
CA MET A 218 -12.26 -3.13 -27.50
C MET A 218 -11.48 -4.43 -27.35
N ALA A 219 -11.26 -5.19 -28.43
CA ALA A 219 -10.62 -6.50 -28.36
C ALA A 219 -9.21 -6.42 -27.75
N PHE A 220 -8.39 -5.47 -28.23
CA PHE A 220 -7.06 -5.22 -27.69
C PHE A 220 -7.08 -4.93 -26.17
N TRP A 221 -8.03 -4.11 -25.71
CA TRP A 221 -8.16 -3.79 -24.29
C TRP A 221 -8.63 -4.98 -23.46
N ASN A 222 -9.49 -5.83 -24.02
CA ASN A 222 -9.96 -7.04 -23.35
C ASN A 222 -8.81 -8.03 -23.15
N ASP A 223 -7.96 -8.26 -24.15
CA ASP A 223 -6.79 -9.15 -24.04
C ASP A 223 -5.81 -8.67 -22.96
N GLN A 224 -5.53 -7.37 -22.92
CA GLN A 224 -4.69 -6.76 -21.89
C GLN A 224 -5.34 -6.86 -20.50
N LEU A 225 -6.66 -6.63 -20.41
CA LEU A 225 -7.43 -6.74 -19.18
C LEU A 225 -7.39 -8.16 -18.61
N VAL A 226 -7.54 -9.17 -19.46
CA VAL A 226 -7.47 -10.60 -19.13
C VAL A 226 -6.07 -10.96 -18.63
N THR A 227 -5.03 -10.55 -19.34
CA THR A 227 -3.63 -10.84 -18.99
C THR A 227 -3.26 -10.30 -17.61
N TYR A 228 -3.45 -8.99 -17.37
CA TYR A 228 -3.08 -8.37 -16.09
C TYR A 228 -4.08 -8.70 -14.97
N GLY A 229 -5.36 -8.82 -15.31
CA GLY A 229 -6.41 -9.18 -14.36
C GLY A 229 -6.24 -10.58 -13.79
N ALA A 230 -5.90 -11.56 -14.64
CA ALA A 230 -5.62 -12.93 -14.21
C ALA A 230 -4.40 -12.99 -13.27
N ALA A 231 -3.34 -12.24 -13.58
CA ALA A 231 -2.18 -12.13 -12.70
C ALA A 231 -2.58 -11.58 -11.31
N ILE A 232 -3.33 -10.47 -11.26
CA ILE A 232 -3.79 -9.86 -9.99
C ILE A 232 -4.63 -10.85 -9.18
N VAL A 233 -5.58 -11.55 -9.81
CA VAL A 233 -6.42 -12.55 -9.15
C VAL A 233 -5.58 -13.69 -8.57
N ALA A 234 -4.58 -14.18 -9.30
CA ALA A 234 -3.68 -15.24 -8.82
C ALA A 234 -2.84 -14.82 -7.60
N TYR A 235 -2.35 -13.58 -7.56
CA TYR A 235 -1.68 -13.04 -6.37
C TYR A 235 -2.63 -12.90 -5.19
N ARG A 236 -3.82 -12.33 -5.40
CA ARG A 236 -4.81 -12.10 -4.35
C ARG A 236 -5.33 -13.40 -3.74
N LEU A 237 -5.60 -14.41 -4.55
CA LEU A 237 -5.99 -15.74 -4.07
C LEU A 237 -4.97 -16.34 -3.10
N ARG A 238 -3.69 -16.39 -3.52
CA ARG A 238 -2.60 -16.91 -2.69
C ARG A 238 -2.41 -16.10 -1.41
N ALA A 239 -2.52 -14.78 -1.51
CA ALA A 239 -2.39 -13.89 -0.36
C ALA A 239 -3.52 -14.10 0.65
N VAL A 240 -4.77 -14.17 0.19
CA VAL A 240 -5.94 -14.38 1.05
C VAL A 240 -5.91 -15.76 1.71
N ASP A 241 -5.50 -16.81 1.01
CA ASP A 241 -5.34 -18.14 1.59
C ASP A 241 -4.29 -18.16 2.72
N ARG A 242 -3.09 -17.60 2.46
CA ARG A 242 -2.02 -17.49 3.47
C ARG A 242 -2.38 -16.60 4.65
N LEU A 243 -3.03 -15.46 4.39
CA LEU A 243 -3.53 -14.56 5.44
C LEU A 243 -4.61 -15.27 6.27
N GLY A 244 -5.53 -15.98 5.63
CA GLY A 244 -6.58 -16.74 6.29
C GLY A 244 -6.01 -17.82 7.21
N GLN A 245 -4.96 -18.53 6.78
CA GLN A 245 -4.26 -19.51 7.61
C GLN A 245 -3.67 -18.86 8.88
N ARG A 246 -2.83 -17.83 8.73
CA ARG A 246 -2.21 -17.16 9.88
C ARG A 246 -3.22 -16.46 10.80
N ALA A 247 -4.22 -15.81 10.22
CA ALA A 247 -5.24 -15.10 10.98
C ALA A 247 -6.12 -16.05 11.78
N ARG A 248 -6.36 -17.28 11.30
CA ARG A 248 -7.07 -18.32 12.08
C ARG A 248 -6.35 -18.66 13.36
N ASP A 249 -5.06 -18.92 13.28
CA ASP A 249 -4.26 -19.32 14.44
C ASP A 249 -4.22 -18.17 15.47
N ILE A 250 -3.91 -16.95 15.01
CA ILE A 250 -3.90 -15.75 15.87
C ILE A 250 -5.27 -15.48 16.49
N HIS A 251 -6.36 -15.65 15.74
CA HIS A 251 -7.71 -15.42 16.25
C HIS A 251 -8.12 -16.47 17.28
N ALA A 252 -7.76 -17.74 17.08
CA ALA A 252 -7.99 -18.80 18.06
C ALA A 252 -7.29 -18.48 19.38
N ASP A 253 -6.03 -18.02 19.32
CA ASP A 253 -5.28 -17.61 20.51
C ASP A 253 -5.94 -16.41 21.22
N LEU A 254 -6.39 -15.40 20.48
CA LEU A 254 -7.03 -14.20 21.04
C LEU A 254 -8.40 -14.46 21.68
N THR A 255 -9.12 -15.48 21.20
CA THR A 255 -10.47 -15.82 21.68
C THR A 255 -10.49 -17.01 22.63
N GLY A 256 -9.33 -17.61 22.93
CA GLY A 256 -9.26 -18.86 23.70
C GLY A 256 -9.98 -20.03 23.00
N GLY A 257 -10.05 -20.00 21.67
CA GLY A 257 -10.70 -21.01 20.84
C GLY A 257 -12.24 -20.95 20.85
N SER A 258 -12.87 -19.94 21.44
CA SER A 258 -14.34 -19.84 21.49
C SER A 258 -14.98 -19.45 20.16
N GLU A 259 -14.20 -18.91 19.23
CA GLU A 259 -14.67 -18.41 17.95
C GLU A 259 -13.81 -18.91 16.78
N THR A 260 -14.46 -19.15 15.64
CA THR A 260 -13.79 -19.58 14.41
C THR A 260 -13.63 -18.43 13.43
N PHE A 261 -12.43 -18.23 12.91
CA PHE A 261 -12.17 -17.25 11.84
C PHE A 261 -12.14 -17.92 10.47
N SER A 262 -12.70 -17.26 9.45
CA SER A 262 -12.52 -17.68 8.07
C SER A 262 -12.38 -16.47 7.14
N LEU A 263 -11.57 -16.63 6.11
CA LEU A 263 -11.32 -15.60 5.11
C LEU A 263 -11.37 -16.23 3.72
N SER A 264 -12.16 -15.64 2.83
CA SER A 264 -12.33 -16.14 1.47
C SER A 264 -12.25 -15.00 0.44
N TYR A 265 -11.70 -15.31 -0.73
CA TYR A 265 -11.59 -14.35 -1.82
C TYR A 265 -12.79 -14.48 -2.78
N VAL A 266 -13.70 -13.50 -2.73
CA VAL A 266 -14.84 -13.44 -3.65
C VAL A 266 -14.42 -12.73 -4.94
N SER A 267 -14.18 -13.51 -5.99
CA SER A 267 -13.76 -13.00 -7.31
C SER A 267 -14.96 -12.78 -8.24
N SER A 268 -14.95 -11.68 -8.99
CA SER A 268 -15.90 -11.44 -10.09
C SER A 268 -15.67 -12.37 -11.29
N VAL A 269 -14.46 -12.91 -11.44
CA VAL A 269 -14.05 -13.79 -12.54
C VAL A 269 -14.33 -15.26 -12.19
N LEU A 270 -14.04 -15.68 -10.95
CA LEU A 270 -14.12 -17.09 -10.53
C LEU A 270 -15.48 -17.47 -9.90
N LYS A 271 -16.57 -16.77 -10.25
CA LYS A 271 -17.91 -17.11 -9.68
C LYS A 271 -18.25 -18.56 -10.06
N GLY A 272 -18.58 -19.40 -9.09
CA GLY A 272 -18.85 -20.84 -9.29
C GLY A 272 -17.69 -21.76 -8.89
N LEU A 273 -16.43 -21.39 -9.16
CA LEU A 273 -15.25 -22.11 -8.67
C LEU A 273 -14.90 -21.76 -7.22
N ALA A 274 -15.16 -20.52 -6.81
CA ALA A 274 -14.89 -20.06 -5.44
C ALA A 274 -15.76 -20.75 -4.37
N ALA A 275 -16.90 -21.36 -4.75
CA ALA A 275 -17.73 -22.13 -3.81
C ALA A 275 -17.04 -23.41 -3.33
N ALA A 276 -16.18 -24.03 -4.15
CA ALA A 276 -15.42 -25.22 -3.77
C ALA A 276 -14.25 -24.88 -2.83
N ALA A 277 -13.71 -23.66 -2.89
CA ALA A 277 -12.64 -23.19 -1.99
C ALA A 277 -13.17 -22.62 -0.65
N ALA A 278 -14.49 -22.44 -0.51
CA ALA A 278 -15.14 -21.78 0.62
C ALA A 278 -15.60 -22.73 1.74
N LEU A 279 -15.49 -24.06 1.61
CA LEU A 279 -15.73 -24.95 2.75
C LEU A 279 -14.54 -24.90 3.72
N PRO A 280 -14.75 -25.02 5.05
CA PRO A 280 -13.66 -25.27 5.99
C PRO A 280 -12.92 -26.57 5.62
N PRO A 281 -11.61 -26.68 5.89
CA PRO A 281 -10.91 -27.95 5.68
C PRO A 281 -11.59 -29.01 6.55
N ARG A 282 -11.93 -30.15 5.95
CA ARG A 282 -12.29 -31.34 6.74
C ARG A 282 -11.06 -31.71 7.57
N SER A 283 -11.29 -32.04 8.84
CA SER A 283 -10.29 -32.11 9.91
C SER A 283 -9.14 -33.10 9.70
N ASP A 284 -9.13 -33.93 8.65
CA ASP A 284 -8.32 -35.15 8.66
C ASP A 284 -7.36 -35.32 7.47
N SER A 285 -6.96 -34.24 6.77
CA SER A 285 -5.87 -34.36 5.78
C SER A 285 -5.11 -33.04 5.56
N PRO A 286 -3.76 -33.08 5.45
CA PRO A 286 -2.96 -31.93 5.04
C PRO A 286 -3.05 -31.75 3.52
N ASP A 287 -4.25 -31.50 3.00
CA ASP A 287 -4.46 -31.35 1.56
C ASP A 287 -4.29 -29.88 1.15
N GLN A 288 -3.19 -29.62 0.43
CA GLN A 288 -2.94 -28.38 -0.27
C GLN A 288 -4.12 -28.13 -1.23
N ARG A 289 -5.00 -27.19 -0.88
CA ARG A 289 -5.99 -26.68 -1.84
C ARG A 289 -5.23 -26.14 -3.05
N ALA A 290 -5.30 -26.86 -4.17
CA ALA A 290 -4.67 -26.43 -5.40
C ALA A 290 -5.40 -25.18 -5.91
N LEU A 291 -4.87 -24.01 -5.56
CA LEU A 291 -5.34 -22.74 -6.11
C LEU A 291 -5.16 -22.77 -7.64
N PRO A 292 -6.11 -22.23 -8.42
CA PRO A 292 -5.98 -22.25 -9.87
C PRO A 292 -4.73 -21.50 -10.31
N SER A 293 -4.05 -22.05 -11.31
CA SER A 293 -2.89 -21.41 -11.94
C SER A 293 -3.30 -20.11 -12.64
N ARG A 294 -2.32 -19.25 -12.94
CA ARG A 294 -2.57 -18.01 -13.67
C ARG A 294 -3.23 -18.28 -15.02
N ASP A 295 -2.79 -19.30 -15.72
CA ASP A 295 -3.26 -19.60 -17.08
C ASP A 295 -4.70 -20.12 -17.04
N GLN A 296 -5.05 -20.98 -16.06
CA GLN A 296 -6.45 -21.36 -15.82
C GLN A 296 -7.34 -20.15 -15.48
N ILE A 297 -6.86 -19.22 -14.65
CA ILE A 297 -7.60 -17.98 -14.36
C ILE A 297 -7.78 -17.15 -15.63
N GLN A 298 -6.75 -17.10 -16.50
CA GLN A 298 -6.78 -16.35 -17.75
C GLN A 298 -7.81 -16.91 -18.73
N GLU A 299 -7.86 -18.23 -18.90
CA GLU A 299 -8.87 -18.92 -19.72
C GLU A 299 -10.30 -18.62 -19.21
N ILE A 300 -10.52 -18.73 -17.90
CA ILE A 300 -11.83 -18.42 -17.28
C ILE A 300 -12.20 -16.95 -17.46
N PHE A 301 -11.22 -16.05 -17.38
CA PHE A 301 -11.46 -14.62 -17.59
C PHE A 301 -11.86 -14.36 -19.05
N GLN A 302 -11.10 -14.88 -20.01
CA GLN A 302 -11.38 -14.73 -21.43
C GLN A 302 -12.80 -15.17 -21.77
N ALA A 303 -13.18 -16.38 -21.34
CA ALA A 303 -14.50 -16.96 -21.58
C ALA A 303 -15.67 -16.17 -20.95
N ARG A 304 -15.41 -15.20 -20.07
CA ARG A 304 -16.44 -14.31 -19.50
C ARG A 304 -16.56 -12.96 -20.18
N LEU A 305 -15.58 -12.59 -21.00
CA LEU A 305 -15.62 -11.36 -21.79
C LEU A 305 -16.24 -11.58 -23.16
N GLU A 306 -16.20 -12.82 -23.66
CA GLU A 306 -16.95 -13.33 -24.80
C GLU A 306 -18.43 -13.56 -24.45
#